data_AF-A0A453F6U9-F1
#
_entry.id   AF-A0A453F6U9-F1
#
_cell.length_a   1.000
_cell.length_b   1.000
_cell.length_c   1.000
_cell.angle_alpha   90.00
_cell.angle_beta   90.00
_cell.angle_gamma   90.00
#
_symmetry.space_group_name_H-M   'P 1'
#
loop_
_entity.id
_entity.type
_entity.pdbx_description
1 polymer ?
#
loop_
_entity_poly.entity_id
_entity_poly.type
_entity_poly.pdbx_seq_one_letter_code
_entity_poly.pdbx_strand_id
1 'polypeptide(L)' 'LQVNNGIPIESWYNNPFDEGLPQLIPFLETLAVADDVRPIIAKRFGN' A
#
# COMPACT_ATOMS: atom_id res chain seq x y z
N LEU A 1 -16.57 7.69 -4.11
CA LEU A 1 -15.13 7.37 -4.22
C LEU A 1 -14.83 6.18 -3.31
N GLN A 2 -14.10 5.18 -3.79
CA GLN A 2 -13.79 3.95 -3.05
C GLN A 2 -12.55 4.15 -2.15
N VAL A 3 -12.61 5.09 -1.21
CA VAL A 3 -11.45 5.51 -0.40
C VAL A 3 -10.81 4.36 0.39
N ASN A 4 -11.62 3.39 0.81
CA ASN A 4 -11.17 2.21 1.55
C ASN A 4 -10.37 1.19 0.71
N ASN A 5 -10.32 1.38 -0.61
CA ASN A 5 -9.51 0.57 -1.52
C ASN A 5 -8.12 1.18 -1.77
N GLY A 6 -7.88 2.41 -1.31
CA GLY A 6 -6.62 3.12 -1.53
C GLY A 6 -5.53 2.67 -0.58
N ILE A 7 -4.30 2.57 -1.09
CA ILE A 7 -3.08 2.48 -0.29
C ILE A 7 -2.39 3.84 -0.39
N PRO A 8 -2.18 4.55 0.74
CA PRO A 8 -1.41 5.78 0.71
C PRO A 8 0.05 5.46 0.39
N ILE A 9 0.66 6.26 -0.49
CA ILE A 9 2.08 6.18 -0.82
C ILE A 9 2.70 7.56 -0.68
N GLU A 10 3.99 7.61 -0.35
CA GLU A 10 4.74 8.85 -0.30
C GLU A 10 4.95 9.41 -1.70
N SER A 11 4.85 10.75 -1.82
CA SER A 11 5.18 11.44 -3.07
C SER A 11 6.68 11.38 -3.32
N TRP A 12 7.06 11.17 -4.58
CA TRP A 12 8.46 11.12 -4.99
C TRP A 12 8.96 12.50 -5.47
N TYR A 13 10.18 12.89 -5.07
CA TYR A 13 10.76 14.22 -5.33
C TYR A 13 12.22 14.18 -5.83
N ASN A 14 12.56 13.27 -6.75
CA ASN A 14 13.90 13.13 -7.36
C ASN A 14 15.01 12.54 -6.47
N ASN A 15 14.70 11.86 -5.37
CA ASN A 15 15.70 11.12 -4.61
C ASN A 15 16.09 9.83 -5.37
N PRO A 16 17.36 9.67 -5.80
CA PRO A 16 17.80 8.47 -6.52
C PRO A 16 17.91 7.23 -5.62
N PHE A 17 17.89 7.41 -4.30
CA PHE A 17 17.88 6.33 -3.31
C PHE A 17 16.48 6.07 -2.73
N ASP A 18 15.44 6.60 -3.37
CA ASP A 18 14.06 6.32 -2.94
C ASP A 18 13.72 4.85 -3.17
N GLU A 19 13.26 4.18 -2.11
CA GLU A 19 12.82 2.79 -2.15
C GLU A 19 11.34 2.64 -1.79
N GLY A 20 10.53 3.72 -1.87
CA GLY A 20 9.14 3.73 -1.43
C GLY A 20 8.28 2.71 -2.17
N LEU A 21 8.48 2.53 -3.48
CA LEU A 21 7.76 1.52 -4.27
C LEU A 21 8.22 0.08 -3.99
N PRO A 22 9.54 -0.25 -4.02
CA PRO A 22 10.01 -1.59 -3.62
C PRO A 22 9.54 -2.03 -2.23
N GLN A 23 9.49 -1.11 -1.26
CA GLN A 23 9.04 -1.42 0.10
C GLN A 23 7.56 -1.83 0.19
N LEU A 24 6.74 -1.53 -0.83
CA LEU A 24 5.35 -1.98 -0.90
C LEU A 24 5.22 -3.44 -1.33
N ILE A 25 6.23 -4.03 -1.97
CA ILE A 25 6.14 -5.38 -2.57
C ILE A 25 5.67 -6.43 -1.56
N PRO A 26 6.26 -6.57 -0.35
CA PRO A 26 5.82 -7.60 0.60
C PRO A 26 4.37 -7.41 1.07
N PHE A 27 3.91 -6.16 1.12
CA PHE A 27 2.51 -5.86 1.46
C PHE A 27 1.57 -6.23 0.31
N LEU A 28 1.93 -5.91 -0.93
CA LEU A 28 1.14 -6.27 -2.11
C LEU A 28 1.06 -7.80 -2.30
N GLU A 29 2.14 -8.53 -2.02
CA GLU A 29 2.14 -10.00 -2.02
C GLU A 29 1.15 -10.58 -1.01
N THR A 30 1.00 -9.94 0.15
CA THR A 30 -0.01 -10.32 1.15
C THR A 30 -1.43 -10.12 0.62
N LEU A 31 -1.68 -9.03 -0.12
CA LEU A 31 -2.99 -8.73 -0.70
C LEU A 31 -3.35 -9.66 -1.87
N ALA A 32 -2.36 -10.13 -2.63
CA ALA A 32 -2.56 -10.92 -3.84
C ALA A 32 -3.28 -12.26 -3.60
N VAL A 33 -3.24 -12.78 -2.37
CA VAL A 33 -3.87 -14.05 -1.98
C VAL A 33 -5.11 -13.87 -1.11
N ALA A 34 -5.54 -12.63 -0.87
CA ALA A 34 -6.69 -12.33 -0.03
C ALA A 34 -7.99 -12.27 -0.84
N ASP A 35 -9.07 -12.85 -0.31
CA ASP A 35 -10.40 -12.77 -0.91
C ASP A 35 -11.01 -11.34 -0.81
N ASP A 36 -10.71 -10.63 0.28
CA ASP A 36 -11.07 -9.23 0.47
C ASP A 36 -9.88 -8.46 1.07
N VAL A 37 -9.37 -7.50 0.30
CA VAL A 37 -8.19 -6.70 0.67
C VAL A 37 -8.52 -5.57 1.66
N ARG A 38 -9.78 -5.14 1.74
CA ARG A 38 -10.17 -3.93 2.49
C ARG A 38 -9.89 -4.03 4.00
N PRO A 39 -10.15 -5.16 4.69
CA PRO A 39 -9.80 -5.30 6.10
C PRO A 39 -8.28 -5.26 6.36
N ILE A 40 -7.48 -5.77 5.41
CA ILE A 40 -6.02 -5.80 5.52
C ILE A 40 -5.44 -4.39 5.33
N ILE A 41 -5.95 -3.65 4.34
CA ILE A 41 -5.60 -2.25 4.10
C ILE A 41 -6.00 -1.39 5.31
N ALA A 42 -7.22 -1.56 5.83
CA ALA A 42 -7.69 -0.83 7.02
C ALA A 42 -6.85 -1.14 8.27
N LYS A 43 -6.40 -2.38 8.46
CA LYS A 43 -5.52 -2.73 9.59
C LYS A 43 -4.16 -2.03 9.51
N ARG A 44 -3.64 -1.79 8.30
CA ARG A 44 -2.32 -1.17 8.09
C ARG A 44 -2.36 0.35 8.04
N PHE A 45 -3.40 0.92 7.45
CA PHE A 45 -3.50 2.35 7.10
C PHE A 45 -4.78 3.03 7.58
N GLY A 46 -5.72 2.30 8.17
CA GLY A 46 -6.93 2.87 8.76
C GLY A 46 -6.56 3.62 10.04
N ASN A 47 -6.89 4.91 10.05
CA ASN A 47 -6.94 5.71 11.29
C ASN A 47 -8.08 5.22 12.19
#